data_AF-A0A4S4K4W2-F1
#
_entry.id   AF-A0A4S4K4W2-F1
#
_cell.length_a   1.000
_cell.length_b   1.000
_cell.length_c   1.000
_cell.angle_alpha   90.00
_cell.angle_beta   90.00
_cell.angle_gamma   90.00
#
_symmetry.space_group_name_H-M   'P 1'
#
loop_
_entity.id
_entity.type
_entity.pdbx_description
1 polymer ?
#
loop_
_entity_poly.entity_id
_entity_poly.type
_entity_poly.pdbx_seq_one_letter_code
_entity_poly.pdbx_strand_id
1 'polypeptide(L)'
;MHPQSTPAFDSLMNMNINPFTVPVPVPTSPPLDAQCPVSAFLPIIDLKKRGSRRIWTHALEKLLFSPHEIATLGSPHRRTIYLASLEAHIDSLHSQLLALGFYPIPVQDLHPYKGLNCKTAKGMVAGLQHDFVQVRTQLLEIERALENARCVASARENHHEILGSRKFSLDSSMPFALS
;
A
#
# COMPACT_ATOMS: atom_id res chain seq x y z
N MET A 1 -36.16 -7.20 38.88
CA MET A 1 -36.04 -6.87 37.45
C MET A 1 -34.86 -5.93 37.31
N HIS A 2 -33.70 -6.45 36.90
CA HIS A 2 -32.45 -5.70 36.76
C HIS A 2 -32.36 -5.10 35.35
N PRO A 3 -32.08 -3.80 35.19
CA PRO A 3 -31.69 -3.24 33.91
C PRO A 3 -30.20 -3.53 33.67
N GLN A 4 -29.88 -4.21 32.57
CA GLN A 4 -28.49 -4.38 32.14
C GLN A 4 -28.01 -3.15 31.39
N SER A 5 -26.91 -2.62 31.90
CA SER A 5 -26.07 -1.56 31.36
C SER A 5 -25.42 -1.97 30.04
N THR A 6 -25.63 -1.17 29.00
CA THR A 6 -24.80 -1.16 27.79
C THR A 6 -23.46 -0.47 28.08
N PRO A 7 -22.29 -1.09 27.82
CA PRO A 7 -21.04 -0.35 27.83
C PRO A 7 -20.88 0.47 26.53
N ALA A 8 -20.35 1.68 26.71
CA ALA A 8 -20.12 2.69 25.68
C ALA A 8 -19.22 2.20 24.53
N PHE A 9 -19.60 2.57 23.30
CA PHE A 9 -18.85 2.32 22.06
C PHE A 9 -17.91 3.49 21.71
N ASP A 10 -17.39 4.21 22.69
CA ASP A 10 -16.55 5.40 22.47
C ASP A 10 -15.14 5.14 22.98
N SER A 11 -14.35 4.31 22.30
CA SER A 11 -12.91 4.25 22.56
C SER A 11 -12.07 3.52 21.50
N LEU A 12 -12.20 3.82 20.20
CA LEU A 12 -11.29 3.26 19.18
C LEU A 12 -10.96 4.23 18.02
N MET A 13 -10.76 5.52 18.31
CA MET A 13 -10.17 6.46 17.35
C MET A 13 -8.78 6.87 17.79
N ASN A 14 -7.85 5.92 17.77
CA ASN A 14 -6.42 6.25 17.76
C ASN A 14 -5.64 5.14 17.05
N MET A 15 -5.54 5.22 15.73
CA MET A 15 -4.71 4.33 14.92
C MET A 15 -3.72 5.17 14.13
N ASN A 16 -2.53 5.30 14.73
CA ASN A 16 -1.29 5.70 14.11
C ASN A 16 -1.00 4.77 12.92
N ILE A 17 -0.92 5.33 11.73
CA ILE A 17 -0.76 4.61 10.46
C ILE A 17 0.72 4.30 10.27
N ASN A 18 1.15 3.07 10.53
CA ASN A 18 2.43 2.53 10.06
C ASN A 18 2.20 1.15 9.43
N PRO A 19 2.00 1.05 8.10
CA PRO A 19 2.05 -0.23 7.41
C PRO A 19 3.51 -0.58 7.10
N PHE A 20 3.80 -1.88 6.99
CA PHE A 20 5.05 -2.50 6.52
C PHE A 20 6.03 -3.01 7.57
N THR A 21 5.78 -4.26 8.00
CA THR A 21 6.83 -5.27 8.08
C THR A 21 6.26 -6.57 7.51
N VAL A 22 6.62 -6.89 6.27
CA VAL A 22 6.41 -8.22 5.71
C VAL A 22 7.78 -8.73 5.26
N PRO A 23 8.30 -9.85 5.81
CA PRO A 23 9.58 -10.41 5.37
C PRO A 23 9.45 -11.03 3.97
N VAL A 24 10.42 -10.73 3.10
CA VAL A 24 10.61 -11.37 1.79
C VAL A 24 11.30 -12.73 2.00
N PRO A 25 10.80 -13.85 1.45
CA PRO A 25 11.54 -15.12 1.47
C PRO A 25 12.57 -15.16 0.34
N VAL A 26 13.81 -15.52 0.69
CA VAL A 26 14.93 -15.81 -0.21
C VAL A 26 14.73 -17.18 -0.88
N PRO A 27 15.02 -17.35 -2.19
CA PRO A 27 14.94 -18.67 -2.84
C PRO A 27 16.19 -19.50 -2.53
N THR A 28 16.01 -20.64 -1.88
CA THR A 28 17.05 -21.67 -1.71
C THR A 28 17.00 -22.64 -2.87
N SER A 29 18.12 -22.81 -3.57
CA SER A 29 18.31 -23.77 -4.66
C SER A 29 18.23 -25.23 -4.16
N PRO A 30 17.62 -26.16 -4.92
CA PRO A 30 17.64 -27.58 -4.60
C PRO A 30 18.91 -28.28 -5.13
N PRO A 31 19.39 -29.36 -4.47
CA PRO A 31 20.54 -30.12 -4.91
C PRO A 31 20.18 -31.11 -6.04
N LEU A 32 21.18 -31.33 -6.90
CA LEU A 32 21.21 -32.33 -7.96
C LEU A 32 21.15 -33.75 -7.38
N ASP A 33 20.31 -34.58 -8.02
CA ASP A 33 20.47 -36.03 -8.25
C ASP A 33 19.17 -36.82 -8.04
N ALA A 34 18.39 -36.92 -9.12
CA ALA A 34 17.54 -38.08 -9.40
C ALA A 34 17.12 -38.05 -10.87
N GLN A 35 17.86 -38.79 -11.70
CA GLN A 35 17.49 -39.09 -13.07
C GLN A 35 16.26 -40.02 -13.11
N CYS A 36 15.26 -39.66 -13.91
CA CYS A 36 14.35 -40.60 -14.55
C CYS A 36 13.96 -40.08 -15.95
N PRO A 37 13.73 -40.97 -16.93
CA PRO A 37 14.04 -40.70 -18.34
C PRO A 37 12.88 -40.14 -19.18
N VAL A 38 13.26 -39.20 -20.05
CA VAL A 38 12.89 -39.02 -21.47
C VAL A 38 11.41 -39.21 -21.91
N SER A 39 10.81 -38.06 -22.23
CA SER A 39 9.95 -37.80 -23.40
C SER A 39 8.61 -38.53 -23.56
N ALA A 40 7.54 -37.81 -23.21
CA ALA A 40 6.38 -37.70 -24.10
C ALA A 40 5.94 -36.24 -24.16
N PHE A 41 6.50 -35.49 -25.11
CA PHE A 41 6.00 -34.18 -25.52
C PHE A 41 4.58 -34.35 -26.09
N LEU A 42 3.56 -33.99 -25.34
CA LEU A 42 2.26 -33.63 -25.90
C LEU A 42 2.18 -32.10 -25.93
N PRO A 43 1.84 -31.47 -27.07
CA PRO A 43 1.76 -30.04 -27.16
C PRO A 43 0.57 -29.57 -26.32
N ILE A 44 0.84 -28.83 -25.25
CA ILE A 44 -0.19 -28.10 -24.52
C ILE A 44 -0.67 -26.97 -25.46
N ILE A 45 -1.70 -27.29 -26.22
CA ILE A 45 -2.60 -26.33 -26.84
C ILE A 45 -3.09 -25.38 -25.74
N ASP A 46 -2.67 -24.11 -25.86
CA ASP A 46 -3.07 -22.99 -25.03
C ASP A 46 -4.58 -22.74 -25.21
N LEU A 47 -5.37 -23.50 -24.46
CA LEU A 47 -6.80 -23.26 -24.29
C LEU A 47 -6.94 -21.99 -23.45
N LYS A 48 -6.98 -20.86 -24.14
CA LYS A 48 -7.34 -19.53 -23.66
C LYS A 48 -8.60 -19.59 -22.79
N LYS A 49 -8.40 -19.83 -21.49
CA LYS A 49 -9.46 -19.91 -20.47
C LYS A 49 -9.99 -18.51 -20.18
N ARG A 50 -10.79 -17.97 -21.10
CA ARG A 50 -11.64 -16.81 -20.83
C ARG A 50 -12.70 -17.24 -19.82
N GLY A 51 -12.48 -16.97 -18.53
CA GLY A 51 -13.53 -17.20 -17.52
C GLY A 51 -13.08 -17.64 -16.13
N SER A 52 -11.79 -17.58 -15.77
CA SER A 52 -11.47 -17.60 -14.35
C SER A 52 -11.98 -16.30 -13.73
N ARG A 53 -13.10 -16.38 -12.99
CA ARG A 53 -13.55 -15.27 -12.15
C ARG A 53 -12.36 -14.92 -11.26
N ARG A 54 -11.88 -13.69 -11.39
CA ARG A 54 -10.80 -13.15 -10.57
C ARG A 54 -11.12 -13.51 -9.13
N ILE A 55 -10.26 -14.30 -8.50
CA ILE A 55 -10.47 -14.76 -7.12
C ILE A 55 -10.71 -13.50 -6.29
N TRP A 56 -11.85 -13.46 -5.60
CA TRP A 56 -12.18 -12.34 -4.73
C TRP A 56 -11.08 -12.25 -3.68
N THR A 57 -10.22 -11.28 -3.88
CA THR A 57 -9.07 -11.07 -3.02
C THR A 57 -9.63 -10.32 -1.83
N HIS A 58 -9.63 -10.94 -0.65
CA HIS A 58 -10.01 -10.29 0.62
C HIS A 58 -9.05 -9.15 1.02
N ALA A 59 -8.34 -8.54 0.07
CA ALA A 59 -7.36 -7.49 0.29
C ALA A 59 -7.97 -6.30 1.03
N LEU A 60 -9.20 -5.91 0.69
CA LEU A 60 -9.91 -4.83 1.37
C LEU A 60 -10.62 -5.31 2.65
N GLU A 61 -11.08 -6.56 2.70
CA GLU A 61 -11.64 -7.15 3.91
C GLU A 61 -10.59 -7.23 5.04
N LYS A 62 -9.31 -7.46 4.71
CA LYS A 62 -8.20 -7.46 5.67
C LYS A 62 -7.96 -6.12 6.39
N LEU A 63 -8.52 -5.02 5.88
CA LEU A 63 -8.41 -3.71 6.53
C LEU A 63 -9.49 -3.52 7.61
N LEU A 64 -10.57 -4.31 7.56
CA LEU A 64 -11.73 -4.19 8.44
C LEU A 64 -11.90 -5.39 9.36
N PHE A 65 -11.49 -6.57 8.91
CA PHE A 65 -11.63 -7.82 9.63
C PHE A 65 -10.27 -8.41 9.98
N SER A 66 -10.16 -8.88 11.22
CA SER A 66 -9.09 -9.75 11.67
C SER A 66 -9.11 -11.07 10.88
N PRO A 67 -7.94 -11.73 10.69
CA PRO A 67 -7.89 -13.07 10.10
C PRO A 67 -8.83 -14.07 10.78
N HIS A 68 -9.03 -13.94 12.11
CA HIS A 68 -9.96 -14.78 12.86
C HIS A 68 -11.42 -14.58 12.41
N GLU A 69 -11.83 -13.33 12.24
CA GLU A 69 -13.19 -12.95 11.82
C GLU A 69 -13.47 -13.35 10.37
N ILE A 70 -12.46 -13.27 9.50
CA ILE A 70 -12.56 -13.75 8.10
C ILE A 70 -12.80 -15.27 8.07
N ALA A 71 -12.15 -16.02 8.96
CA ALA A 71 -12.29 -17.48 9.05
C ALA A 71 -13.60 -17.92 9.70
N THR A 72 -14.15 -17.14 10.64
CA THR A 72 -15.33 -17.52 11.45
C THR A 72 -16.65 -16.93 10.95
N LEU A 73 -16.67 -15.66 10.52
CA LEU A 73 -17.89 -15.01 10.04
C LEU A 73 -18.21 -15.48 8.62
N GLY A 74 -19.47 -15.80 8.34
CA GLY A 74 -19.90 -16.16 6.99
C GLY A 74 -19.81 -14.98 6.00
N SER A 75 -19.56 -15.28 4.73
CA SER A 75 -19.44 -14.28 3.65
C SER A 75 -20.62 -13.28 3.57
N PRO A 76 -21.90 -13.70 3.69
CA PRO A 76 -23.03 -12.75 3.67
C PRO A 76 -23.00 -11.72 4.82
N HIS A 77 -22.58 -12.16 6.01
CA HIS A 77 -22.51 -11.29 7.19
C HIS A 77 -21.36 -10.29 7.06
N ARG A 78 -20.17 -10.77 6.66
CA ARG A 78 -19.02 -9.90 6.38
C ARG A 78 -19.33 -8.86 5.31
N ARG A 79 -20.06 -9.25 4.25
CA ARG A 79 -20.48 -8.33 3.19
C ARG A 79 -21.38 -7.21 3.71
N THR A 80 -22.28 -7.52 4.65
CA THR A 80 -23.18 -6.53 5.24
C THR A 80 -22.39 -5.49 6.05
N ILE A 81 -21.48 -5.95 6.90
CA ILE A 81 -20.61 -5.07 7.70
C ILE A 81 -19.71 -4.23 6.76
N TYR A 82 -19.13 -4.85 5.75
CA TYR A 82 -18.30 -4.16 4.76
C TYR A 82 -19.06 -3.03 4.06
N LEU A 83 -20.28 -3.28 3.59
CA LEU A 83 -21.11 -2.25 2.95
C LEU A 83 -21.45 -1.11 3.92
N ALA A 84 -21.88 -1.43 5.14
CA ALA A 84 -22.16 -0.41 6.15
C ALA A 84 -20.92 0.45 6.48
N SER A 85 -19.74 -0.16 6.52
CA SER A 85 -18.49 0.56 6.74
C SER A 85 -18.13 1.50 5.56
N LEU A 86 -18.41 1.09 4.32
CA LEU A 86 -18.21 1.94 3.15
C LEU A 86 -19.19 3.11 3.14
N GLU A 87 -20.46 2.87 3.47
CA GLU A 87 -21.50 3.90 3.56
C GLU A 87 -21.13 4.95 4.61
N ALA A 88 -20.76 4.51 5.82
CA ALA A 88 -20.31 5.41 6.89
C ALA A 88 -19.06 6.23 6.49
N HIS A 89 -18.15 5.63 5.72
CA HIS A 89 -16.98 6.36 5.22
C HIS A 89 -17.36 7.41 4.16
N ILE A 90 -18.29 7.08 3.25
CA ILE A 90 -18.83 8.03 2.28
C ILE A 90 -19.52 9.20 2.99
N ASP A 91 -20.27 8.94 4.05
CA ASP A 91 -20.93 9.99 4.84
C ASP A 91 -19.92 10.90 5.55
N SER A 92 -18.81 10.33 6.05
CA SER A 92 -17.70 11.12 6.60
C SER A 92 -17.06 12.02 5.54
N LEU A 93 -16.84 11.51 4.33
CA LEU A 93 -16.31 12.29 3.20
C LEU A 93 -17.27 13.41 2.79
N HIS A 94 -18.58 13.13 2.70
CA HIS A 94 -19.58 14.17 2.45
C HIS A 94 -19.59 15.24 3.54
N SER A 95 -19.45 14.85 4.81
CA SER A 95 -19.36 15.78 5.93
C SER A 95 -18.13 16.69 5.81
N GLN A 96 -16.98 16.14 5.40
CA GLN A 96 -15.76 16.91 5.15
C GLN A 96 -15.93 17.88 3.98
N LEU A 97 -16.54 17.43 2.87
CA LEU A 97 -16.80 18.28 1.71
C LEU A 97 -17.79 19.40 2.02
N LEU A 98 -18.80 19.11 2.84
CA LEU A 98 -19.76 20.11 3.32
C LEU A 98 -19.05 21.17 4.18
N ALA A 99 -18.16 20.77 5.09
CA ALA A 99 -17.39 21.69 5.92
C ALA A 99 -16.48 22.62 5.09
N LEU A 100 -15.98 22.13 3.96
CA LEU A 100 -15.17 22.91 3.00
C LEU A 100 -16.00 23.75 2.01
N GLY A 101 -17.34 23.62 2.03
CA GLY A 101 -18.24 24.33 1.11
C GLY A 101 -18.28 23.78 -0.32
N PHE A 102 -17.74 22.58 -0.56
CA PHE A 102 -17.78 21.89 -1.86
C PHE A 102 -19.04 21.03 -2.06
N TYR A 103 -19.82 20.84 -1.01
CA TYR A 103 -21.09 20.11 -1.02
C TYR A 103 -22.18 20.98 -0.38
N PRO A 104 -23.43 21.00 -0.90
CA PRO A 104 -23.93 20.26 -2.06
C PRO A 104 -23.50 20.87 -3.42
N ILE A 105 -23.34 20.00 -4.42
CA ILE A 105 -22.98 20.40 -5.80
C ILE A 105 -24.20 21.05 -6.47
N PRO A 106 -24.07 22.23 -7.10
CA PRO A 106 -25.15 22.85 -7.85
C PRO A 106 -25.74 21.93 -8.93
N VAL A 107 -27.07 21.91 -9.07
CA VAL A 107 -27.76 21.01 -10.01
C VAL A 107 -27.35 21.26 -11.47
N GLN A 108 -26.94 22.49 -11.79
CA GLN A 108 -26.45 22.89 -13.11
C GLN A 108 -25.20 22.09 -13.49
N ASP A 109 -24.31 21.86 -12.53
CA ASP A 109 -23.06 21.12 -12.72
C ASP A 109 -23.29 19.61 -12.81
N LEU A 110 -24.46 19.13 -12.38
CA LEU A 110 -24.89 17.74 -12.54
C LEU A 110 -25.48 17.45 -13.92
N HIS A 111 -25.88 18.48 -14.68
CA HIS A 111 -26.53 18.31 -15.98
C HIS A 111 -25.72 17.47 -16.99
N PRO A 112 -24.37 17.60 -17.10
CA PRO A 112 -23.56 16.76 -17.98
C PRO A 112 -23.61 15.27 -17.65
N TYR A 113 -23.93 14.92 -16.40
CA TYR A 113 -23.97 13.53 -15.92
C TYR A 113 -25.38 12.94 -15.96
N LYS A 114 -26.38 13.70 -16.45
CA LYS A 114 -27.75 13.20 -16.59
C LYS A 114 -27.79 12.02 -17.56
N GLY A 115 -28.33 10.89 -17.09
CA GLY A 115 -28.39 9.66 -17.88
C GLY A 115 -27.10 8.82 -17.84
N LEU A 116 -26.13 9.16 -16.98
CA LEU A 116 -24.95 8.33 -16.75
C LEU A 116 -25.37 6.95 -16.24
N ASN A 117 -25.12 5.92 -17.04
CA ASN A 117 -25.44 4.55 -16.66
C ASN A 117 -24.36 3.96 -15.74
N CYS A 118 -24.74 2.93 -15.00
CA CYS A 118 -23.87 2.29 -14.02
C CYS A 118 -22.63 1.62 -14.63
N LYS A 119 -22.67 1.20 -15.91
CA LYS A 119 -21.50 0.60 -16.58
C LYS A 119 -20.44 1.66 -16.87
N THR A 120 -20.87 2.82 -17.37
CA THR A 120 -19.98 3.96 -17.64
C THR A 120 -19.41 4.51 -16.35
N ALA A 121 -20.25 4.71 -15.31
CA ALA A 121 -19.78 5.16 -14.00
C ALA A 121 -18.71 4.22 -13.41
N LYS A 122 -18.92 2.90 -13.49
CA LYS A 122 -17.92 1.91 -13.07
C LYS A 122 -16.63 2.02 -13.88
N GLY A 123 -16.72 2.24 -15.19
CA GLY A 123 -15.56 2.46 -16.05
C GLY A 123 -14.75 3.69 -15.64
N MET A 124 -15.42 4.81 -15.34
CA MET A 124 -14.78 6.03 -14.87
C MET A 124 -14.06 5.82 -13.53
N VAL A 125 -14.72 5.17 -12.57
CA VAL A 125 -14.10 4.85 -11.26
C VAL A 125 -12.92 3.91 -11.43
N ALA A 126 -13.01 2.92 -12.32
CA ALA A 126 -11.90 2.01 -12.61
C ALA A 126 -10.69 2.75 -13.22
N GLY A 127 -10.94 3.71 -14.11
CA GLY A 127 -9.91 4.60 -14.65
C GLY A 127 -9.23 5.42 -13.54
N LEU A 128 -10.02 6.09 -12.69
CA LEU A 128 -9.49 6.86 -11.56
C LEU A 128 -8.65 6.00 -10.61
N GLN A 129 -9.09 4.77 -10.33
CA GLN A 129 -8.33 3.87 -9.47
C GLN A 129 -7.01 3.44 -10.11
N HIS A 130 -7.00 3.20 -11.42
CA HIS A 130 -5.77 2.92 -12.17
C HIS A 130 -4.79 4.10 -12.05
N ASP A 131 -5.27 5.31 -12.32
CA ASP A 131 -4.46 6.53 -12.30
C ASP A 131 -3.90 6.80 -10.90
N PHE A 132 -4.71 6.63 -9.85
CA PHE A 132 -4.27 6.76 -8.46
C PHE A 132 -3.15 5.78 -8.11
N VAL A 133 -3.27 4.50 -8.50
CA VAL A 133 -2.23 3.49 -8.25
C VAL A 133 -0.96 3.83 -9.01
N GLN A 134 -1.08 4.31 -10.26
CA GLN A 134 0.05 4.74 -11.06
C GLN A 134 0.80 5.91 -10.40
N VAL A 135 0.09 6.98 -10.04
CA VAL A 135 0.68 8.17 -9.38
C VAL A 135 1.31 7.78 -8.05
N ARG A 136 0.64 6.94 -7.25
CA ARG A 136 1.18 6.47 -5.98
C ARG A 136 2.47 5.67 -6.16
N THR A 137 2.54 4.83 -7.19
CA THR A 137 3.76 4.05 -7.48
C THR A 137 4.91 4.98 -7.85
N GLN A 138 4.65 5.98 -8.71
CA GLN A 138 5.66 6.99 -9.07
C GLN A 138 6.14 7.79 -7.84
N LEU A 139 5.23 8.16 -6.94
CA LEU A 139 5.58 8.83 -5.70
C LEU A 139 6.54 8.00 -4.84
N LEU A 140 6.24 6.71 -4.64
CA LEU A 140 7.10 5.80 -3.88
C LEU A 140 8.47 5.60 -4.55
N GLU A 141 8.54 5.60 -5.87
CA GLU A 141 9.80 5.53 -6.61
C GLU A 141 10.66 6.78 -6.40
N ILE A 142 10.03 7.96 -6.44
CA ILE A 142 10.68 9.24 -6.19
C ILE A 142 11.19 9.31 -4.74
N GLU A 143 10.35 8.93 -3.76
CA GLU A 143 10.74 8.89 -2.35
C GLU A 143 11.94 7.98 -2.12
N ARG A 144 11.95 6.79 -2.75
CA ARG A 144 13.09 5.87 -2.68
C ARG A 144 14.35 6.47 -3.31
N ALA A 145 14.22 7.12 -4.47
CA ALA A 145 15.36 7.76 -5.14
C ALA A 145 15.95 8.91 -4.31
N LEU A 146 15.09 9.69 -3.67
CA LEU A 146 15.46 10.79 -2.77
C LEU A 146 16.24 10.26 -1.57
N GLU A 147 15.74 9.20 -0.93
CA GLU A 147 16.42 8.59 0.21
C GLU A 147 17.79 8.04 -0.17
N ASN A 148 17.90 7.33 -1.29
CA ASN A 148 19.18 6.86 -1.81
C ASN A 148 20.17 8.01 -2.07
N ALA A 149 19.70 9.11 -2.65
CA ALA A 149 20.53 10.29 -2.90
C ALA A 149 21.02 10.93 -1.60
N ARG A 150 20.15 11.02 -0.58
CA ARG A 150 20.52 11.50 0.77
C ARG A 150 21.57 10.61 1.42
N CYS A 151 21.40 9.29 1.37
CA CYS A 151 22.40 8.35 1.89
C CYS A 151 23.77 8.54 1.21
N VAL A 152 23.80 8.68 -0.12
CA VAL A 152 25.03 8.91 -0.88
C VAL A 152 25.67 10.26 -0.52
N ALA A 153 24.88 11.32 -0.38
CA ALA A 153 25.38 12.63 0.01
C ALA A 153 26.04 12.59 1.40
N SER A 154 25.37 12.00 2.39
CA SER A 154 25.92 11.82 3.74
C SER A 154 27.19 10.96 3.74
N ALA A 155 27.21 9.87 2.96
CA ALA A 155 28.42 9.03 2.84
C ALA A 155 29.61 9.80 2.24
N ARG A 156 29.37 10.73 1.31
CA ARG A 156 30.42 11.57 0.72
C ARG A 156 30.94 12.61 1.71
N GLU A 157 30.06 13.25 2.48
CA GLU A 157 30.45 14.17 3.54
C GLU A 157 31.37 13.49 4.57
N ASN A 158 30.96 12.31 5.06
CA ASN A 158 31.78 11.48 5.96
C ASN A 158 33.15 11.13 5.36
N HIS A 159 33.22 10.83 4.06
CA HIS A 159 34.48 10.54 3.37
C HIS A 159 35.40 11.77 3.28
N HIS A 160 34.84 12.97 3.04
CA HIS A 160 35.60 14.21 3.05
C HIS A 160 36.16 14.55 4.45
N GLU A 161 35.40 14.30 5.51
CA GLU A 161 35.85 14.52 6.90
C GLU A 161 36.99 13.57 7.31
N ILE A 162 36.92 12.29 6.89
CA ILE A 162 37.99 11.32 7.12
C ILE A 162 39.28 11.72 6.38
N LEU A 163 39.18 12.22 5.15
CA LEU A 163 40.35 12.69 4.39
C LEU A 163 40.91 14.02 4.89
N GLY A 164 40.06 14.92 5.38
CA GLY A 164 40.47 16.18 6.01
C GLY A 164 41.21 15.95 7.33
N SER A 165 40.73 15.02 8.15
CA SER A 165 41.33 14.66 9.44
C SER A 165 42.70 13.99 9.28
N ARG A 166 42.91 13.20 8.21
CA ARG A 166 44.23 12.61 7.91
C ARG A 166 45.26 13.64 7.45
N LYS A 167 44.86 14.73 6.80
CA LYS A 167 45.78 15.81 6.41
C LYS A 167 46.23 16.64 7.60
N PHE A 168 45.36 16.90 8.58
CA PHE A 168 45.73 17.66 9.79
C PHE A 168 46.67 16.89 10.73
N SER A 169 46.64 15.56 10.70
CA SER A 169 47.51 14.74 11.56
C SER A 169 48.95 14.58 11.02
N LEU A 170 49.22 14.88 9.75
CA LEU A 170 50.56 14.74 9.15
C LEU A 170 51.43 16.00 9.29
N ASP A 171 50.84 17.17 9.53
CA ASP A 171 51.59 18.44 9.71
C ASP A 171 51.95 18.75 11.18
N SER A 172 51.49 17.95 12.15
CA SER A 172 51.82 18.11 13.58
C SER A 172 53.07 17.31 14.03
N SER A 173 53.93 16.90 13.10
CA SER A 173 55.19 16.21 13.39
C SER A 173 56.36 16.89 12.68
N MET A 174 56.63 18.15 13.03
CA MET A 174 57.93 18.79 12.81
C MET A 174 58.42 19.38 14.13
N PRO A 175 59.30 18.68 14.87
CA PRO A 175 59.97 19.30 16.01
C PRO A 175 60.96 20.37 15.52
N PHE A 176 60.68 21.56 16.03
CA PHE A 176 61.53 22.73 16.10
C PHE A 176 62.93 22.39 16.67
N ALA A 177 63.95 22.78 15.92
CA ALA A 177 65.23 23.37 16.34
C ALA A 177 66.25 22.61 17.23
N LEU A 178 67.49 23.12 17.09
CA LEU A 178 68.72 22.99 17.90
C LEU A 178 69.72 21.96 17.32
N SER A 179 70.97 22.28 17.02
CA SER A 179 71.80 23.46 17.35
C SER A 179 72.98 23.56 16.38
#